data_AF-U9UNE8-F1
#
_entry.id   AF-U9UNE8-F1
#
_cell.length_a   1.000
_cell.length_b   1.000
_cell.length_c   1.000
_cell.angle_alpha   90.00
_cell.angle_beta   90.00
_cell.angle_gamma   90.00
#
_symmetry.space_group_name_H-M   'P 1'
#
loop_
_entity.id
_entity.type
_entity.pdbx_description
1 polymer ?
#
loop_
_entity_poly.entity_id
_entity_poly.type
_entity_poly.pdbx_seq_one_letter_code
_entity_poly.pdbx_strand_id
1 'polypeptide(L)'
;MLQNTQAEDIISVKKHTPSIKSTITTTTTSLSATLTYDDELNRLPRKIAKRVVTFQPRSSQLDRETLDSHQYPFRGFFTLFWIAMGFYIIQTGVKNFQSAGILLDLTFFRLFSQDALGLILSDACMVGSMFFAVLLQKAIAHGWIRWRYTGMIIQHIFQITFLFVPIYWTFFKGWPWVQSGFFVLHTISMLMKLHSYSFYNGELSTYVIYLYELKKKYANLIGDSKKNDNEIDEKKEDEKQQILDQLKSKIEQVEGYLHSPAGNIRYPENVTFANYVDFLLVPTLVYELEYPRTEKIRPWYLFEKILATFGTFFLLYVNTETYIIPVLPNVSTSIYNAMVQMLFPFMMNYLLIFYIIFECICNVFAELTCFADRNFYDDWWNSTTWDEFARKWNKPVHHFLLRHVYQSSIESYKLSKRDATFMTFFLSSLIHELVMVVVSKKIRMTSNVRNFIL
;
A
#
# COMPACT_ATOMS: atom_id res chain seq x y z
N MET A 1 -2.20 -53.82 -14.64
CA MET A 1 -2.13 -53.90 -13.17
C MET A 1 -1.09 -52.90 -12.71
N LEU A 2 -1.41 -52.08 -11.70
CA LEU A 2 -0.67 -50.92 -11.17
C LEU A 2 -1.07 -49.56 -11.76
N GLN A 3 -2.31 -49.13 -11.47
CA GLN A 3 -2.69 -47.73 -11.28
C GLN A 3 -3.68 -47.71 -10.12
N ASN A 4 -3.21 -47.62 -8.87
CA ASN A 4 -4.07 -47.42 -7.71
C ASN A 4 -3.31 -47.00 -6.43
N THR A 5 -2.46 -45.98 -6.49
CA THR A 5 -1.67 -45.58 -5.30
C THR A 5 -1.44 -44.08 -5.10
N GLN A 6 -2.18 -43.18 -5.76
CA GLN A 6 -2.03 -41.74 -5.53
C GLN A 6 -3.29 -41.03 -4.99
N ALA A 7 -4.34 -41.77 -4.63
CA ALA A 7 -5.61 -41.18 -4.17
C ALA A 7 -5.80 -41.14 -2.65
N GLU A 8 -4.91 -41.74 -1.84
CA GLU A 8 -5.16 -41.94 -0.39
C GLU A 8 -4.44 -40.96 0.54
N ASP A 9 -3.46 -40.17 0.09
CA ASP A 9 -2.64 -39.34 1.00
C ASP A 9 -3.16 -37.90 1.28
N ILE A 10 -4.36 -37.53 0.83
CA ILE A 10 -4.89 -36.16 1.04
C ILE A 10 -5.91 -36.09 2.20
N ILE A 11 -6.24 -37.23 2.84
CA ILE A 11 -7.20 -37.29 3.95
C ILE A 11 -6.46 -37.30 5.30
N SER A 12 -5.76 -36.21 5.60
CA SER A 12 -5.23 -35.97 6.95
C SER A 12 -5.17 -34.47 7.26
N VAL A 13 -6.33 -33.82 7.27
CA VAL A 13 -6.51 -32.56 7.99
C VAL A 13 -7.64 -32.75 9.00
N LYS A 14 -7.24 -32.67 10.28
CA LYS A 14 -8.04 -32.93 11.49
C LYS A 14 -9.46 -32.36 11.40
N LYS A 15 -10.44 -33.24 11.61
CA LYS A 15 -11.83 -32.92 11.92
C LYS A 15 -11.89 -32.17 13.26
N HIS A 16 -12.28 -30.90 13.24
CA HIS A 16 -12.96 -30.28 14.37
C HIS A 16 -14.15 -29.46 13.88
N THR A 17 -15.33 -30.05 14.05
CA THR A 17 -16.64 -29.45 13.81
C THR A 17 -17.23 -29.07 15.18
N PRO A 18 -17.70 -27.83 15.41
CA PRO A 18 -18.60 -27.57 16.52
C PRO A 18 -20.01 -28.03 16.15
N SER A 19 -20.60 -28.84 17.03
CA SER A 19 -22.01 -29.25 16.99
C SER A 19 -22.91 -28.05 17.20
N ILE A 20 -23.80 -27.76 16.24
CA ILE A 20 -24.94 -26.86 16.44
C ILE A 20 -26.21 -27.67 16.20
N LYS A 21 -27.00 -27.85 17.27
CA LYS A 21 -28.32 -28.48 17.26
C LYS A 21 -29.28 -27.65 16.42
N SER A 22 -30.02 -28.34 15.54
CA SER A 22 -31.07 -27.80 14.69
C SER A 22 -32.34 -27.47 15.47
N THR A 23 -32.79 -26.22 15.41
CA THR A 23 -34.18 -25.86 15.67
C THR A 23 -34.79 -25.34 14.37
N ILE A 24 -35.78 -26.07 13.88
CA ILE A 24 -36.56 -25.83 12.67
C ILE A 24 -37.38 -24.56 12.87
N THR A 25 -37.22 -23.53 12.01
CA THR A 25 -38.25 -22.56 11.53
C THR A 25 -37.57 -21.43 10.75
N THR A 26 -37.39 -21.53 9.42
CA THR A 26 -37.34 -20.40 8.44
C THR A 26 -36.96 -20.90 7.03
N THR A 27 -37.93 -21.25 6.21
CA THR A 27 -37.70 -21.79 4.85
C THR A 27 -37.67 -20.69 3.77
N THR A 28 -38.11 -19.46 4.07
CA THR A 28 -38.22 -18.39 3.05
C THR A 28 -37.05 -17.39 3.08
N THR A 29 -36.45 -17.15 4.25
CA THR A 29 -35.31 -16.22 4.41
C THR A 29 -33.98 -16.85 3.98
N SER A 30 -33.86 -18.17 4.11
CA SER A 30 -32.66 -18.94 3.73
C SER A 30 -32.49 -19.01 2.20
N LEU A 31 -33.56 -19.18 1.43
CA LEU A 31 -33.48 -19.22 -0.03
C LEU A 31 -33.03 -17.88 -0.65
N SER A 32 -33.51 -16.74 -0.13
CA SER A 32 -33.11 -15.42 -0.65
C SER A 32 -31.64 -15.09 -0.33
N ALA A 33 -31.17 -15.47 0.87
CA ALA A 33 -29.77 -15.36 1.26
C ALA A 33 -28.85 -16.31 0.48
N THR A 34 -29.33 -17.52 0.15
CA THR A 34 -28.56 -18.51 -0.64
C THR A 34 -28.45 -18.09 -2.12
N LEU A 35 -29.53 -17.52 -2.69
CA LEU A 35 -29.54 -17.00 -4.06
C LEU A 35 -28.66 -15.75 -4.23
N THR A 36 -28.64 -14.83 -3.26
CA THR A 36 -27.71 -13.68 -3.28
C THR A 36 -26.26 -14.13 -3.07
N TYR A 37 -26.03 -15.16 -2.27
CA TYR A 37 -24.71 -15.73 -2.04
C TYR A 37 -24.14 -16.41 -3.30
N ASP A 38 -24.95 -17.22 -4.01
CA ASP A 38 -24.55 -17.90 -5.25
C ASP A 38 -24.35 -16.95 -6.45
N ASP A 39 -25.16 -15.88 -6.60
CA ASP A 39 -24.99 -14.87 -7.67
C ASP A 39 -23.71 -14.03 -7.47
N GLU A 40 -23.34 -13.75 -6.22
CA GLU A 40 -22.08 -13.06 -5.93
C GLU A 40 -20.85 -13.97 -5.94
N LEU A 41 -20.99 -15.23 -5.57
CA LEU A 41 -19.94 -16.25 -5.73
C LEU A 41 -19.51 -16.39 -7.19
N ASN A 42 -20.46 -16.29 -8.12
CA ASN A 42 -20.18 -16.28 -9.55
C ASN A 42 -19.52 -14.97 -10.04
N ARG A 43 -19.55 -13.89 -9.26
CA ARG A 43 -18.88 -12.60 -9.57
C ARG A 43 -17.45 -12.52 -9.04
N LEU A 44 -17.10 -13.30 -8.01
CA LEU A 44 -15.75 -13.31 -7.41
C LEU A 44 -14.63 -13.58 -8.44
N PRO A 45 -14.75 -14.55 -9.39
CA PRO A 45 -13.71 -14.78 -10.41
C PRO A 45 -13.45 -13.58 -11.34
N ARG A 46 -14.48 -12.75 -11.61
CA ARG A 46 -14.34 -11.56 -12.47
C ARG A 46 -13.57 -10.43 -11.80
N LYS A 47 -13.63 -10.32 -10.47
CA LYS A 47 -12.85 -9.35 -9.68
C LYS A 47 -11.35 -9.72 -9.66
N ILE A 48 -11.05 -11.01 -9.60
CA ILE A 48 -9.68 -11.51 -9.48
C ILE A 48 -8.90 -11.46 -10.80
N ALA A 49 -9.59 -11.62 -11.94
CA ALA A 49 -8.98 -11.54 -13.27
C ALA A 49 -8.30 -10.18 -13.57
N LYS A 50 -8.55 -9.15 -12.76
CA LYS A 50 -7.94 -7.82 -12.89
C LYS A 50 -7.00 -7.51 -11.72
N ARG A 51 -5.99 -8.34 -11.47
CA ARG A 51 -4.82 -7.90 -10.70
C ARG A 51 -4.10 -6.82 -11.49
N VAL A 52 -4.49 -5.55 -11.29
CA VAL A 52 -3.96 -4.42 -12.07
C VAL A 52 -2.51 -4.10 -11.70
N VAL A 53 -2.10 -4.39 -10.46
CA VAL A 53 -0.75 -4.12 -9.97
C VAL A 53 0.07 -5.41 -9.98
N THR A 54 1.00 -5.51 -10.92
CA THR A 54 1.96 -6.61 -11.02
C THR A 54 3.34 -6.13 -10.62
N PHE A 55 3.95 -6.82 -9.66
CA PHE A 55 5.32 -6.55 -9.24
C PHE A 55 6.31 -7.28 -10.16
N GLN A 56 7.34 -6.57 -10.61
CA GLN A 56 8.37 -7.11 -11.49
C GLN A 56 9.75 -6.61 -11.05
N PRO A 57 10.82 -7.39 -11.24
CA PRO A 57 12.18 -6.93 -10.94
C PRO A 57 12.52 -5.75 -11.85
N ARG A 58 12.69 -4.56 -11.27
CA ARG A 58 12.94 -3.29 -11.98
C ARG A 58 13.89 -2.44 -11.15
N SER A 59 14.83 -1.77 -11.81
CA SER A 59 15.72 -0.80 -11.17
C SER A 59 15.08 0.58 -11.11
N SER A 60 15.51 1.42 -10.16
CA SER A 60 15.05 2.80 -10.07
C SER A 60 15.66 3.66 -11.20
N GLN A 61 14.92 4.66 -11.69
CA GLN A 61 15.29 5.40 -12.90
C GLN A 61 16.50 6.31 -12.72
N LEU A 62 16.63 7.00 -11.57
CA LEU A 62 17.79 7.86 -11.29
C LEU A 62 18.92 7.11 -10.59
N ASP A 63 18.86 5.78 -10.57
CA ASP A 63 19.91 4.96 -9.99
C ASP A 63 21.15 4.95 -10.89
N ARG A 64 22.34 5.00 -10.28
CA ARG A 64 23.59 5.14 -11.03
C ARG A 64 23.82 3.95 -11.97
N GLU A 65 23.56 2.73 -11.50
CA GLU A 65 23.65 1.52 -12.32
C GLU A 65 22.69 1.55 -13.52
N THR A 66 21.48 2.07 -13.33
CA THR A 66 20.48 2.24 -14.40
C THR A 66 20.95 3.28 -15.43
N LEU A 67 21.45 4.43 -14.96
CA LEU A 67 21.96 5.50 -15.79
C LEU A 67 23.16 5.08 -16.63
N ASP A 68 24.07 4.30 -16.05
CA ASP A 68 25.27 3.80 -16.70
C ASP A 68 24.97 2.67 -17.71
N SER A 69 24.07 1.74 -17.36
CA SER A 69 23.71 0.60 -18.22
C SER A 69 22.91 1.00 -19.47
N HIS A 70 21.97 1.93 -19.33
CA HIS A 70 21.05 2.32 -20.41
C HIS A 70 21.53 3.54 -21.22
N GLN A 71 22.70 4.11 -20.89
CA GLN A 71 23.26 5.31 -21.52
C GLN A 71 22.24 6.46 -21.66
N TYR A 72 21.44 6.70 -20.62
CA TYR A 72 20.39 7.71 -20.69
C TYR A 72 20.97 9.10 -21.02
N PRO A 73 20.34 9.86 -21.94
CA PRO A 73 20.86 11.16 -22.37
C PRO A 73 20.93 12.18 -21.22
N PHE A 74 20.14 11.98 -20.15
CA PHE A 74 20.10 12.88 -19.00
C PHE A 74 21.13 12.59 -17.89
N ARG A 75 22.02 11.59 -18.05
CA ARG A 75 23.04 11.29 -17.03
C ARG A 75 23.94 12.50 -16.73
N GLY A 76 24.23 13.29 -17.76
CA GLY A 76 25.07 14.49 -17.65
C GLY A 76 24.40 15.57 -16.78
N PHE A 77 23.10 15.77 -16.95
CA PHE A 77 22.33 16.69 -16.11
C PHE A 77 22.24 16.23 -14.65
N PHE A 78 22.10 14.93 -14.42
CA PHE A 78 22.15 14.37 -13.06
C PHE A 78 23.51 14.61 -12.39
N THR A 79 24.61 14.38 -13.12
CA THR A 79 25.96 14.66 -12.63
C THR A 79 26.18 16.15 -12.37
N LEU A 80 25.75 17.00 -13.30
CA LEU A 80 25.83 18.46 -13.17
C LEU A 80 25.04 18.98 -11.97
N PHE A 81 23.87 18.41 -11.70
CA PHE A 81 23.08 18.72 -10.52
C PHE A 81 23.88 18.50 -9.23
N TRP A 82 24.54 17.34 -9.08
CA TRP A 82 25.36 17.05 -7.89
C TRP A 82 26.60 17.95 -7.77
N ILE A 83 27.25 18.27 -8.89
CA ILE A 83 28.37 19.22 -8.89
C ILE A 83 27.88 20.60 -8.43
N ALA A 84 26.76 21.09 -8.97
CA ALA A 84 26.16 22.36 -8.58
C ALA A 84 25.75 22.38 -7.10
N MET A 85 25.18 21.28 -6.59
CA MET A 85 24.84 21.13 -5.17
C MET A 85 26.09 21.14 -4.27
N GLY A 86 27.18 20.50 -4.70
CA GLY A 86 28.46 20.56 -4.00
C GLY A 86 29.00 21.99 -3.88
N PHE A 87 29.00 22.75 -4.98
CA PHE A 87 29.38 24.16 -4.94
C PHE A 87 28.45 25.01 -4.07
N TYR A 88 27.15 24.73 -4.10
CA TYR A 88 26.17 25.42 -3.27
C TYR A 88 26.41 25.22 -1.76
N ILE A 89 26.75 23.99 -1.33
CA ILE A 89 27.12 23.70 0.07
C ILE A 89 28.33 24.53 0.47
N ILE A 90 29.39 24.49 -0.33
CA ILE A 90 30.64 25.20 -0.05
C ILE A 90 30.36 26.71 0.04
N GLN A 91 29.64 27.26 -0.94
CA GLN A 91 29.29 28.68 -0.97
C GLN A 91 28.49 29.08 0.27
N THR A 92 27.51 28.28 0.67
CA THR A 92 26.67 28.61 1.83
C THR A 92 27.45 28.49 3.14
N GLY A 93 28.29 27.47 3.28
CA GLY A 93 29.18 27.33 4.44
C GLY A 93 30.13 28.51 4.60
N VAL A 94 30.72 28.99 3.50
CA VAL A 94 31.59 30.18 3.50
C VAL A 94 30.81 31.44 3.87
N LYS A 95 29.61 31.65 3.29
CA LYS A 95 28.77 32.81 3.62
C LYS A 95 28.36 32.82 5.10
N ASN A 96 27.91 31.69 5.62
CA ASN A 96 27.51 31.57 7.03
C ASN A 96 28.69 31.84 7.97
N PHE A 97 29.87 31.29 7.65
CA PHE A 97 31.08 31.54 8.43
C PHE A 97 31.49 33.03 8.42
N GLN A 98 31.40 33.69 7.25
CA GLN A 98 31.73 35.11 7.12
C GLN A 98 30.73 36.03 7.84
N SER A 99 29.44 35.71 7.83
CA SER A 99 28.39 36.56 8.41
C SER A 99 28.19 36.35 9.92
N ALA A 100 28.26 35.12 10.41
CA ALA A 100 27.91 34.77 11.78
C ALA A 100 29.06 34.15 12.60
N GLY A 101 30.21 33.84 11.96
CA GLY A 101 31.30 33.10 12.60
C GLY A 101 30.98 31.62 12.88
N ILE A 102 29.81 31.14 12.44
CA ILE A 102 29.31 29.78 12.65
C ILE A 102 29.06 29.15 11.29
N LEU A 103 29.51 27.91 11.10
CA LEU A 103 29.39 27.20 9.82
C LEU A 103 27.95 26.72 9.57
N LEU A 104 27.24 26.31 10.64
CA LEU A 104 25.86 25.82 10.59
C LEU A 104 25.06 26.38 11.77
N ASP A 105 23.99 27.12 11.48
CA ASP A 105 22.95 27.37 12.48
C ASP A 105 22.23 26.04 12.78
N LEU A 106 21.85 25.82 14.04
CA LEU A 106 21.18 24.61 14.54
C LEU A 106 19.70 24.85 14.88
N THR A 107 19.15 26.01 14.51
CA THR A 107 17.75 26.40 14.78
C THR A 107 16.75 25.38 14.22
N PHE A 108 16.90 24.99 12.95
CA PHE A 108 16.05 24.02 12.28
C PHE A 108 16.25 22.62 12.87
N PHE A 109 17.47 22.25 13.31
CA PHE A 109 17.73 20.98 13.98
C PHE A 109 16.91 20.84 15.28
N ARG A 110 16.78 21.93 16.06
CA ARG A 110 15.97 21.93 17.28
C ARG A 110 14.50 21.61 17.01
N LEU A 111 13.95 21.96 15.84
CA LEU A 111 12.58 21.61 15.45
C LEU A 111 12.38 20.10 15.26
N PHE A 112 13.44 19.33 14.95
CA PHE A 112 13.40 17.87 14.89
C PHE A 112 13.67 17.22 16.25
N SER A 113 14.55 17.80 17.06
CA SER A 113 15.13 17.12 18.23
C SER A 113 14.38 17.38 19.55
N GLN A 114 13.47 18.37 19.63
CA GLN A 114 12.88 18.83 20.88
C GLN A 114 12.20 17.74 21.73
N ASP A 115 11.47 16.81 21.10
CA ASP A 115 10.85 15.65 21.76
C ASP A 115 11.04 14.37 20.93
N ALA A 116 12.28 14.10 20.52
CA ALA A 116 12.58 12.96 19.65
C ALA A 116 12.24 11.61 20.30
N LEU A 117 12.49 11.45 21.62
CA LEU A 117 12.16 10.22 22.34
C LEU A 117 10.64 10.00 22.43
N GLY A 118 9.88 11.05 22.73
CA GLY A 118 8.42 10.98 22.74
C GLY A 118 7.87 10.57 21.36
N LEU A 119 8.45 11.11 20.29
CA LEU A 119 8.09 10.75 18.92
C LEU A 119 8.39 9.27 18.62
N ILE A 120 9.61 8.78 18.90
CA ILE A 120 10.01 7.40 18.66
C ILE A 120 9.12 6.42 19.44
N LEU A 121 8.85 6.70 20.71
CA LEU A 121 7.98 5.84 21.52
C LEU A 121 6.55 5.83 20.98
N SER A 122 6.02 6.99 20.58
CA SER A 122 4.67 7.08 20.02
C SER A 122 4.58 6.34 18.68
N ASP A 123 5.63 6.41 17.86
CA ASP A 123 5.75 5.70 16.59
C ASP A 123 5.81 4.19 16.80
N ALA A 124 6.63 3.74 17.75
CA ALA A 124 6.71 2.33 18.13
C ALA A 124 5.36 1.79 18.66
N CYS A 125 4.63 2.57 19.45
CA CYS A 125 3.28 2.22 19.90
C CYS A 125 2.28 2.13 18.72
N MET A 126 2.33 3.10 17.80
CA MET A 126 1.50 3.10 16.60
C MET A 126 1.77 1.86 15.75
N VAL A 127 3.04 1.59 15.40
CA VAL A 127 3.43 0.40 14.63
C VAL A 127 3.09 -0.89 15.39
N GLY A 128 3.31 -0.92 16.70
CA GLY A 128 2.94 -2.04 17.58
C GLY A 128 1.44 -2.37 17.54
N SER A 129 0.57 -1.36 17.48
CA SER A 129 -0.87 -1.58 17.38
C SER A 129 -1.28 -2.27 16.07
N MET A 130 -0.50 -2.13 14.99
CA MET A 130 -0.80 -2.74 13.69
C MET A 130 -0.83 -4.27 13.72
N PHE A 131 -0.13 -4.90 14.67
CA PHE A 131 -0.12 -6.35 14.83
C PHE A 131 -1.49 -6.94 15.18
N PHE A 132 -2.43 -6.10 15.61
CA PHE A 132 -3.84 -6.48 15.72
C PHE A 132 -4.40 -7.06 14.42
N ALA A 133 -3.98 -6.56 13.25
CA ALA A 133 -4.42 -7.10 11.97
C ALA A 133 -4.02 -8.57 11.77
N VAL A 134 -2.81 -8.95 12.20
CA VAL A 134 -2.36 -10.35 12.13
C VAL A 134 -3.20 -11.23 13.05
N LEU A 135 -3.52 -10.76 14.26
CA LEU A 135 -4.39 -11.48 15.19
C LEU A 135 -5.79 -11.69 14.61
N LEU A 136 -6.38 -10.64 14.02
CA LEU A 136 -7.68 -10.72 13.37
C LEU A 136 -7.66 -11.70 12.19
N GLN A 137 -6.64 -11.62 11.32
CA GLN A 137 -6.52 -12.53 10.18
C GLN A 137 -6.27 -13.97 10.61
N LYS A 138 -5.54 -14.21 11.70
CA LYS A 138 -5.40 -15.55 12.29
C LYS A 138 -6.75 -16.09 12.77
N ALA A 139 -7.56 -15.28 13.46
CA ALA A 139 -8.89 -15.69 13.90
C ALA A 139 -9.82 -16.02 12.71
N ILE A 140 -9.71 -15.28 11.60
CA ILE A 140 -10.44 -15.55 10.36
C ILE A 140 -9.94 -16.84 9.71
N ALA A 141 -8.63 -17.05 9.62
CA ALA A 141 -8.03 -18.25 9.06
C ALA A 141 -8.39 -19.53 9.84
N HIS A 142 -8.56 -19.43 11.16
CA HIS A 142 -9.06 -20.53 12.01
C HIS A 142 -10.58 -20.74 11.91
N GLY A 143 -11.31 -19.88 11.20
CA GLY A 143 -12.76 -19.97 11.03
C GLY A 143 -13.58 -19.45 12.21
N TRP A 144 -12.98 -18.76 13.18
CA TRP A 144 -13.72 -18.18 14.32
C TRP A 144 -14.60 -17.00 13.90
N ILE A 145 -14.15 -16.25 12.89
CA ILE A 145 -14.80 -15.03 12.42
C ILE A 145 -14.95 -15.09 10.90
N ARG A 146 -16.13 -14.74 10.40
CA ARG A 146 -16.35 -14.56 8.95
C ARG A 146 -15.91 -13.17 8.50
N TRP A 147 -15.13 -13.10 7.43
CA TRP A 147 -14.62 -11.83 6.89
C TRP A 147 -15.73 -10.85 6.49
N ARG A 148 -16.68 -11.30 5.67
CA ARG A 148 -17.64 -10.46 4.94
C ARG A 148 -18.54 -9.54 5.80
N TYR A 149 -18.70 -9.80 7.09
CA TYR A 149 -19.48 -8.92 7.96
C TYR A 149 -18.67 -8.58 9.20
N THR A 150 -18.53 -9.56 10.09
CA THR A 150 -17.88 -9.37 11.38
C THR A 150 -16.42 -8.93 11.23
N GLY A 151 -15.66 -9.58 10.35
CA GLY A 151 -14.25 -9.21 10.11
C GLY A 151 -14.08 -7.80 9.55
N MET A 152 -14.86 -7.44 8.53
CA MET A 152 -14.80 -6.08 7.93
C MET A 152 -15.22 -4.99 8.91
N ILE A 153 -16.27 -5.21 9.71
CA ILE A 153 -16.72 -4.23 10.72
C ILE A 153 -15.62 -4.01 11.77
N ILE A 154 -15.06 -5.10 12.33
CA ILE A 154 -13.96 -5.01 13.31
C ILE A 154 -12.76 -4.28 12.70
N GLN A 155 -12.39 -4.62 11.46
CA GLN A 155 -11.28 -3.98 10.76
C GLN A 155 -11.51 -2.48 10.58
N HIS A 156 -12.67 -2.04 10.09
CA HIS A 156 -12.93 -0.63 9.86
C HIS A 156 -13.03 0.18 11.15
N ILE A 157 -13.61 -0.38 12.21
CA ILE A 157 -13.59 0.23 13.54
C ILE A 157 -12.15 0.45 13.99
N PHE A 158 -11.31 -0.59 13.88
CA PHE A 158 -9.90 -0.50 14.23
C PHE A 158 -9.15 0.54 13.38
N GLN A 159 -9.41 0.63 12.07
CA GLN A 159 -8.81 1.62 11.18
C GLN A 159 -9.19 3.06 11.53
N ILE A 160 -10.45 3.31 11.87
CA ILE A 160 -10.92 4.62 12.32
C ILE A 160 -10.17 5.00 13.61
N THR A 161 -10.13 4.11 14.59
CA THR A 161 -9.38 4.34 15.83
C THR A 161 -7.88 4.56 15.55
N PHE A 162 -7.29 3.74 14.68
CA PHE A 162 -5.87 3.83 14.29
C PHE A 162 -5.53 5.16 13.60
N LEU A 163 -6.45 5.77 12.86
CA LEU A 163 -6.23 7.08 12.26
C LEU A 163 -6.38 8.22 13.27
N PHE A 164 -7.49 8.25 14.01
CA PHE A 164 -7.84 9.41 14.83
C PHE A 164 -7.08 9.46 16.17
N VAL A 165 -6.68 8.33 16.76
CA VAL A 165 -5.94 8.32 18.02
C VAL A 165 -4.54 8.93 17.88
N PRO A 166 -3.69 8.52 16.90
CA PRO A 166 -2.41 9.18 16.67
C PRO A 166 -2.54 10.65 16.31
N ILE A 167 -3.54 11.03 15.50
CA ILE A 167 -3.79 12.43 15.15
C ILE A 167 -4.13 13.25 16.40
N TYR A 168 -5.06 12.77 17.24
CA TYR A 168 -5.37 13.43 18.51
C TYR A 168 -4.14 13.55 19.40
N TRP A 169 -3.32 12.50 19.45
CA TRP A 169 -2.06 12.49 20.21
C TRP A 169 -1.09 13.59 19.77
N THR A 170 -0.98 13.89 18.47
CA THR A 170 -0.15 15.01 18.00
C THR A 170 -0.59 16.37 18.52
N PHE A 171 -1.90 16.62 18.55
CA PHE A 171 -2.45 17.86 19.08
C PHE A 171 -2.26 17.95 20.60
N PHE A 172 -2.45 16.83 21.31
CA PHE A 172 -2.25 16.76 22.75
C PHE A 172 -0.79 17.01 23.15
N LYS A 173 0.16 16.40 22.45
CA LYS A 173 1.60 16.60 22.68
C LYS A 173 2.10 17.97 22.28
N GLY A 174 1.42 18.64 21.34
CA GLY A 174 1.77 19.98 20.91
C GLY A 174 3.07 20.07 20.12
N TRP A 175 3.51 18.98 19.48
CA TRP A 175 4.78 18.92 18.75
C TRP A 175 4.94 20.03 17.69
N PRO A 176 6.20 20.37 17.34
CA PRO A 176 6.52 21.20 16.18
C PRO A 176 5.92 20.63 14.88
N TRP A 177 5.78 21.49 13.88
CA TRP A 177 5.15 21.15 12.60
C TRP A 177 5.87 20.01 11.87
N VAL A 178 7.20 19.91 12.00
CA VAL A 178 8.01 18.87 11.37
C VAL A 178 7.72 17.50 11.96
N GLN A 179 7.76 17.38 13.30
CA GLN A 179 7.46 16.14 14.02
C GLN A 179 6.00 15.72 13.83
N SER A 180 5.07 16.67 13.91
CA SER A 180 3.64 16.43 13.68
C SER A 180 3.39 15.94 12.25
N GLY A 181 4.02 16.58 11.27
CA GLY A 181 3.94 16.19 9.87
C GLY A 181 4.48 14.78 9.62
N PHE A 182 5.67 14.47 10.14
CA PHE A 182 6.25 13.13 10.05
C PHE A 182 5.32 12.07 10.64
N PHE A 183 4.85 12.26 11.88
CA PHE A 183 4.04 11.27 12.57
C PHE A 183 2.71 11.01 11.86
N VAL A 184 2.03 12.06 11.37
CA VAL A 184 0.77 11.90 10.62
C VAL A 184 0.98 11.27 9.26
N LEU A 185 2.00 11.67 8.51
CA LEU A 185 2.33 11.02 7.24
C LEU A 185 2.66 9.55 7.43
N HIS A 186 3.40 9.21 8.49
CA HIS A 186 3.70 7.83 8.82
C HIS A 186 2.44 7.06 9.24
N THR A 187 1.55 7.67 10.04
CA THR A 187 0.24 7.10 10.40
C THR A 187 -0.59 6.78 9.16
N ILE A 188 -0.67 7.70 8.19
CA ILE A 188 -1.44 7.50 6.96
C ILE A 188 -0.82 6.40 6.09
N SER A 189 0.51 6.37 5.97
CA SER A 189 1.24 5.30 5.27
C SER A 189 0.94 3.93 5.89
N MET A 190 1.01 3.84 7.22
CA MET A 190 0.73 2.62 7.96
C MET A 190 -0.75 2.23 7.91
N LEU A 191 -1.68 3.18 7.87
CA LEU A 191 -3.10 2.91 7.65
C LEU A 191 -3.36 2.27 6.28
N MET A 192 -2.68 2.76 5.22
CA MET A 192 -2.78 2.17 3.88
C MET A 192 -2.25 0.73 3.87
N LYS A 193 -1.09 0.48 4.50
CA LYS A 193 -0.55 -0.88 4.66
C LYS A 193 -1.52 -1.79 5.43
N LEU A 194 -2.01 -1.32 6.57
CA LEU A 194 -2.99 -2.02 7.41
C LEU A 194 -4.25 -2.39 6.62
N HIS A 195 -4.78 -1.47 5.82
CA HIS A 195 -5.93 -1.73 4.95
C HIS A 195 -5.60 -2.77 3.90
N SER A 196 -4.48 -2.61 3.19
CA SER A 196 -4.11 -3.52 2.11
C SER A 196 -3.91 -4.95 2.59
N TYR A 197 -3.24 -5.15 3.73
CA TYR A 197 -3.00 -6.47 4.28
C TYR A 197 -4.29 -7.16 4.73
N SER A 198 -5.13 -6.46 5.51
CA SER A 198 -6.36 -7.05 6.01
C SER A 198 -7.37 -7.32 4.91
N PHE A 199 -7.52 -6.41 3.95
CA PHE A 199 -8.46 -6.56 2.86
C PHE A 199 -8.09 -7.77 1.98
N TYR A 200 -6.83 -7.84 1.55
CA TYR A 200 -6.34 -8.93 0.70
C TYR A 200 -6.48 -10.31 1.36
N ASN A 201 -6.02 -10.46 2.60
CA ASN A 201 -6.15 -11.74 3.32
C ASN A 201 -7.62 -12.09 3.62
N GLY A 202 -8.45 -11.08 3.86
CA GLY A 202 -9.89 -11.25 4.01
C GLY A 202 -10.57 -11.78 2.74
N GLU A 203 -10.20 -11.27 1.57
CA GLU A 203 -10.68 -11.80 0.29
C GLU A 203 -10.22 -13.25 0.07
N LEU A 204 -8.94 -13.56 0.33
CA LEU A 204 -8.43 -14.94 0.24
C LEU A 204 -9.20 -15.89 1.16
N SER A 205 -9.54 -15.47 2.38
CA SER A 205 -10.37 -16.27 3.29
C SER A 205 -11.75 -16.61 2.71
N THR A 206 -12.34 -15.67 1.96
CA THR A 206 -13.63 -15.86 1.30
C THR A 206 -13.49 -16.85 0.15
N TYR A 207 -12.38 -16.84 -0.57
CA TYR A 207 -12.08 -17.82 -1.63
C TYR A 207 -11.87 -19.23 -1.09
N VAL A 208 -11.27 -19.40 0.09
CA VAL A 208 -11.16 -20.72 0.73
C VAL A 208 -12.53 -21.31 1.02
N ILE A 209 -13.45 -20.50 1.57
CA ILE A 209 -14.82 -20.92 1.84
C ILE A 209 -15.54 -21.28 0.53
N TYR A 210 -15.39 -20.44 -0.49
CA TYR A 210 -15.98 -20.70 -1.80
C TYR A 210 -15.44 -21.98 -2.44
N LEU A 211 -14.13 -22.21 -2.39
CA LEU A 211 -13.48 -23.40 -2.92
C LEU A 211 -14.03 -24.67 -2.24
N TYR A 212 -14.24 -24.62 -0.92
CA TYR A 212 -14.85 -25.72 -0.18
C TYR A 212 -16.27 -26.03 -0.68
N GLU A 213 -17.09 -25.00 -0.92
CA GLU A 213 -18.44 -25.17 -1.46
C GLU A 213 -18.45 -25.71 -2.89
N LEU A 214 -17.55 -25.24 -3.76
CA LEU A 214 -17.41 -25.77 -5.12
C LEU A 214 -16.98 -27.25 -5.10
N LYS A 215 -15.98 -27.60 -4.29
CA LYS A 215 -15.52 -28.99 -4.12
C LYS A 215 -16.63 -29.88 -3.57
N LYS A 216 -17.45 -29.37 -2.65
CA LYS A 216 -18.65 -30.07 -2.13
C LYS A 216 -19.72 -30.28 -3.20
N LYS A 217 -20.05 -29.24 -3.98
CA LYS A 217 -21.00 -29.33 -5.12
C LYS A 217 -20.51 -30.35 -6.16
N TYR A 218 -19.21 -30.36 -6.46
CA TYR A 218 -18.57 -31.30 -7.38
C TYR A 218 -18.65 -32.75 -6.87
N ALA A 219 -18.31 -32.98 -5.61
CA ALA A 219 -18.37 -34.30 -4.99
C ALA A 219 -19.81 -34.86 -4.94
N ASN A 220 -20.80 -34.02 -4.65
CA ASN A 220 -22.21 -34.43 -4.66
C ASN A 220 -22.67 -34.87 -6.06
N LEU A 221 -22.35 -34.10 -7.10
CA LEU A 221 -22.75 -34.42 -8.48
C LEU A 221 -22.12 -35.72 -9.01
N ILE A 222 -20.88 -36.01 -8.61
CA ILE A 222 -20.21 -37.29 -8.91
C ILE A 222 -20.84 -38.44 -8.11
N GLY A 223 -21.13 -38.21 -6.83
CA GLY A 223 -21.79 -39.18 -5.96
C GLY A 223 -23.18 -39.57 -6.46
N ASP A 224 -23.95 -38.60 -6.95
CA ASP A 224 -25.27 -38.80 -7.56
C ASP A 224 -25.16 -39.55 -8.91
N SER A 225 -24.03 -39.44 -9.61
CA SER A 225 -23.78 -40.22 -10.82
C SER A 225 -23.76 -41.72 -10.54
N LYS A 226 -23.01 -42.15 -9.51
CA LYS A 226 -22.88 -43.57 -9.15
C LYS A 226 -24.16 -44.21 -8.61
N LYS A 227 -25.19 -43.42 -8.29
CA LYS A 227 -26.48 -43.90 -7.76
C LYS A 227 -27.57 -44.04 -8.81
N ASN A 228 -27.48 -43.31 -9.92
CA ASN A 228 -28.52 -43.21 -10.94
C ASN A 228 -28.14 -43.92 -12.25
N ASP A 229 -27.23 -44.90 -12.22
CA ASP A 229 -26.86 -45.73 -13.39
C ASP A 229 -28.04 -46.55 -13.98
N ASN A 230 -29.24 -46.45 -13.41
CA ASN A 230 -30.45 -47.08 -13.91
C ASN A 230 -31.30 -46.03 -14.66
N GLU A 231 -31.26 -46.13 -16.00
CA GLU A 231 -31.98 -45.35 -17.02
C GLU A 231 -31.52 -43.88 -17.21
N ILE A 232 -30.68 -43.63 -18.23
CA ILE A 232 -30.22 -42.28 -18.60
C ILE A 232 -30.44 -42.02 -20.10
N ASP A 233 -31.14 -40.91 -20.40
CA ASP A 233 -31.13 -40.20 -21.69
C ASP A 233 -29.71 -39.66 -21.98
N GLU A 234 -29.08 -40.04 -23.09
CA GLU A 234 -27.74 -39.56 -23.50
C GLU A 234 -27.58 -38.02 -23.40
N LYS A 235 -28.65 -37.26 -23.72
CA LYS A 235 -28.66 -35.78 -23.63
C LYS A 235 -28.46 -35.24 -22.21
N LYS A 236 -28.98 -35.91 -21.17
CA LYS A 236 -28.84 -35.46 -19.78
C LYS A 236 -27.45 -35.74 -19.24
N GLU A 237 -26.78 -36.75 -19.78
CA GLU A 237 -25.42 -37.10 -19.42
C GLU A 237 -24.42 -36.09 -19.99
N ASP A 238 -24.60 -35.68 -21.25
CA ASP A 238 -23.81 -34.61 -21.88
C ASP A 238 -23.92 -33.26 -21.15
N GLU A 239 -25.15 -32.83 -20.79
CA GLU A 239 -25.36 -31.58 -20.04
C GLU A 239 -24.71 -31.63 -18.64
N LYS A 240 -24.81 -32.78 -17.96
CA LYS A 240 -24.20 -32.98 -16.64
C LYS A 240 -22.68 -32.99 -16.71
N GLN A 241 -22.10 -33.60 -17.75
CA GLN A 241 -20.65 -33.61 -17.97
C GLN A 241 -20.12 -32.19 -18.23
N GLN A 242 -20.83 -31.39 -19.03
CA GLN A 242 -20.49 -29.97 -19.22
C GLN A 242 -20.49 -29.18 -17.92
N ILE A 243 -21.46 -29.42 -17.02
CA ILE A 243 -21.51 -28.77 -15.70
C ILE A 243 -20.32 -29.18 -14.83
N LEU A 244 -19.93 -30.47 -14.85
CA LEU A 244 -18.77 -30.97 -14.13
C LEU A 244 -17.47 -30.33 -14.63
N ASP A 245 -17.30 -30.20 -15.94
CA ASP A 245 -16.12 -29.58 -16.55
C ASP A 245 -16.04 -28.08 -16.23
N GLN A 246 -17.16 -27.37 -16.29
CA GLN A 246 -17.24 -25.98 -15.84
C GLN A 246 -16.88 -25.82 -14.36
N LEU A 247 -17.38 -26.73 -13.51
CA LEU A 247 -17.12 -26.69 -12.07
C LEU A 247 -15.65 -26.99 -11.75
N LYS A 248 -15.06 -27.97 -12.45
CA LYS A 248 -13.63 -28.29 -12.36
C LYS A 248 -12.77 -27.10 -12.77
N SER A 249 -13.09 -26.45 -13.89
CA SER A 249 -12.40 -25.24 -14.34
C SER A 249 -12.49 -24.10 -13.31
N LYS A 250 -13.66 -23.88 -12.72
CA LYS A 250 -13.84 -22.89 -11.64
C LYS A 250 -13.03 -23.25 -10.38
N ILE A 251 -12.97 -24.53 -10.00
CA ILE A 251 -12.16 -25.00 -8.86
C ILE A 251 -10.68 -24.70 -9.10
N GLU A 252 -10.15 -25.06 -10.27
CA GLU A 252 -8.75 -24.82 -10.63
C GLU A 252 -8.42 -23.32 -10.65
N GLN A 253 -9.32 -22.50 -11.21
CA GLN A 253 -9.17 -21.05 -11.22
C GLN A 253 -9.11 -20.45 -9.80
N VAL A 254 -10.05 -20.84 -8.92
CA VAL A 254 -10.10 -20.34 -7.53
C VAL A 254 -8.90 -20.84 -6.73
N GLU A 255 -8.49 -22.09 -6.95
CA GLU A 255 -7.30 -22.66 -6.32
C GLU A 255 -6.05 -21.88 -6.74
N GLY A 256 -5.88 -21.57 -8.03
CA GLY A 256 -4.79 -20.73 -8.53
C GLY A 256 -4.73 -19.33 -7.89
N TYR A 257 -5.87 -18.77 -7.47
CA TYR A 257 -5.90 -17.47 -6.78
C TYR A 257 -5.44 -17.50 -5.32
N LEU A 258 -5.49 -18.67 -4.67
CA LEU A 258 -4.99 -18.86 -3.32
C LEU A 258 -3.46 -19.04 -3.27
N HIS A 259 -2.85 -19.26 -4.43
CA HIS A 259 -1.40 -19.36 -4.59
C HIS A 259 -0.77 -18.02 -4.98
N SER A 260 0.47 -17.81 -4.54
CA SER A 260 1.30 -16.71 -5.02
C SER A 260 1.55 -16.83 -6.53
N PRO A 261 1.85 -15.73 -7.23
CA PRO A 261 2.19 -15.77 -8.65
C PRO A 261 3.38 -16.70 -8.97
N ALA A 262 4.34 -16.87 -8.06
CA ALA A 262 5.45 -17.80 -8.21
C ALA A 262 5.18 -19.22 -7.65
N GLY A 263 4.00 -19.45 -7.07
CA GLY A 263 3.55 -20.76 -6.57
C GLY A 263 4.10 -21.19 -5.20
N ASN A 264 5.04 -20.45 -4.62
CA ASN A 264 5.75 -20.86 -3.39
C ASN A 264 4.91 -20.74 -2.11
N ILE A 265 3.97 -19.78 -2.05
CA ILE A 265 3.22 -19.46 -0.84
C ILE A 265 1.73 -19.63 -1.10
N ARG A 266 1.03 -20.29 -0.18
CA ARG A 266 -0.42 -20.48 -0.22
C ARG A 266 -1.09 -19.88 1.01
N TYR A 267 -2.25 -19.26 0.84
CA TYR A 267 -3.08 -18.90 1.99
C TYR A 267 -3.66 -20.16 2.68
N PRO A 268 -3.67 -20.26 4.03
CA PRO A 268 -3.38 -19.22 5.03
C PRO A 268 -1.95 -19.25 5.62
N GLU A 269 -0.99 -19.94 5.01
CA GLU A 269 0.38 -20.10 5.54
C GLU A 269 1.13 -18.76 5.64
N ASN A 270 0.72 -17.77 4.83
CA ASN A 270 1.27 -16.43 4.84
C ASN A 270 0.91 -15.62 6.10
N VAL A 271 -0.12 -16.00 6.87
CA VAL A 271 -0.63 -15.22 8.01
C VAL A 271 0.26 -15.41 9.25
N THR A 272 1.49 -14.93 9.16
CA THR A 272 2.51 -14.99 10.20
C THR A 272 2.97 -13.58 10.58
N PHE A 273 3.50 -13.44 11.81
CA PHE A 273 4.08 -12.17 12.25
C PHE A 273 5.31 -11.79 11.40
N ALA A 274 6.12 -12.77 11.00
CA ALA A 274 7.30 -12.55 10.16
C ALA A 274 6.93 -12.00 8.78
N ASN A 275 5.93 -12.59 8.11
CA ASN A 275 5.44 -12.09 6.82
C ASN A 275 4.89 -10.66 6.94
N TYR A 276 4.19 -10.36 8.03
CA TYR A 276 3.67 -9.01 8.25
C TYR A 276 4.78 -8.00 8.49
N VAL A 277 5.79 -8.33 9.31
CA VAL A 277 6.96 -7.46 9.54
C VAL A 277 7.70 -7.19 8.22
N ASP A 278 7.91 -8.22 7.40
CA ASP A 278 8.50 -8.06 6.07
C ASP A 278 7.69 -7.06 5.23
N PHE A 279 6.36 -7.21 5.15
CA PHE A 279 5.50 -6.26 4.44
C PHE A 279 5.57 -4.83 5.02
N LEU A 280 5.66 -4.66 6.34
CA LEU A 280 5.81 -3.34 6.96
C LEU A 280 7.10 -2.65 6.53
N LEU A 281 8.18 -3.40 6.28
CA LEU A 281 9.46 -2.86 5.84
C LEU A 281 9.57 -2.69 4.32
N VAL A 282 8.88 -3.52 3.52
CA VAL A 282 8.91 -3.40 2.06
C VAL A 282 8.34 -2.04 1.62
N PRO A 283 9.00 -1.29 0.72
CA PRO A 283 8.61 0.07 0.32
C PRO A 283 7.43 0.10 -0.67
N THR A 284 6.39 -0.68 -0.41
CA THR A 284 5.12 -0.68 -1.15
C THR A 284 3.94 -0.58 -0.18
N LEU A 285 2.84 0.01 -0.65
CA LEU A 285 1.60 0.15 0.13
C LEU A 285 0.58 -0.95 -0.19
N VAL A 286 0.89 -1.81 -1.17
CA VAL A 286 0.00 -2.86 -1.67
C VAL A 286 0.54 -4.22 -1.29
N TYR A 287 -0.18 -4.92 -0.41
CA TYR A 287 0.12 -6.28 0.02
C TYR A 287 -0.11 -7.30 -1.10
N GLU A 288 0.83 -8.23 -1.25
CA GLU A 288 0.73 -9.45 -2.06
C GLU A 288 1.31 -10.62 -1.26
N LEU A 289 0.93 -11.86 -1.59
CA LEU A 289 1.47 -13.06 -0.94
C LEU A 289 3.00 -13.14 -1.08
N GLU A 290 3.52 -12.72 -2.22
CA GLU A 290 4.93 -12.84 -2.57
C GLU A 290 5.35 -11.66 -3.44
N TYR A 291 6.57 -11.17 -3.19
CA TYR A 291 7.18 -10.09 -3.93
C TYR A 291 8.41 -10.61 -4.69
N PRO A 292 8.74 -10.05 -5.86
CA PRO A 292 10.00 -10.39 -6.52
C PRO A 292 11.18 -9.97 -5.63
N ARG A 293 12.12 -10.88 -5.41
CA ARG A 293 13.28 -10.66 -4.53
C ARG A 293 14.60 -10.63 -5.30
N THR A 294 15.56 -9.86 -4.78
CA THR A 294 16.97 -9.92 -5.18
C THR A 294 17.67 -11.05 -4.42
N GLU A 295 18.71 -11.64 -5.01
CA GLU A 295 19.43 -12.78 -4.40
C GLU A 295 20.19 -12.45 -3.12
N LYS A 296 20.73 -11.22 -3.04
CA LYS A 296 21.56 -10.78 -1.91
C LYS A 296 21.48 -9.27 -1.70
N ILE A 297 21.76 -8.86 -0.47
CA ILE A 297 21.95 -7.45 -0.09
C ILE A 297 23.32 -6.99 -0.59
N ARG A 298 23.35 -5.83 -1.26
CA ARG A 298 24.56 -5.16 -1.76
C ARG A 298 24.98 -4.07 -0.77
N PRO A 299 25.96 -4.33 0.12
CA PRO A 299 26.30 -3.41 1.22
C PRO A 299 26.85 -2.06 0.73
N TRP A 300 27.60 -2.06 -0.37
CA TRP A 300 28.13 -0.81 -0.94
C TRP A 300 27.02 0.09 -1.50
N TYR A 301 26.05 -0.50 -2.20
CA TYR A 301 24.86 0.20 -2.68
C TYR A 301 24.07 0.80 -1.51
N LEU A 302 23.88 0.01 -0.45
CA LEU A 302 23.21 0.47 0.77
C LEU A 302 23.95 1.66 1.41
N PHE A 303 25.28 1.57 1.53
CA PHE A 303 26.11 2.66 2.05
C PHE A 303 26.02 3.92 1.18
N GLU A 304 26.09 3.78 -0.15
CA GLU A 304 25.95 4.88 -1.11
C GLU A 304 24.61 5.61 -0.93
N LYS A 305 23.49 4.87 -0.84
CA LYS A 305 22.16 5.47 -0.63
C LYS A 305 21.98 6.08 0.76
N ILE A 306 22.56 5.50 1.82
CA ILE A 306 22.54 6.10 3.17
C ILE A 306 23.32 7.41 3.18
N LEU A 307 24.52 7.44 2.59
CA LEU A 307 25.32 8.65 2.48
C LEU A 307 24.60 9.73 1.65
N ALA A 308 23.99 9.34 0.53
CA ALA A 308 23.17 10.24 -0.29
C ALA A 308 21.97 10.79 0.49
N THR A 309 21.34 9.97 1.35
CA THR A 309 20.24 10.42 2.22
C THR A 309 20.69 11.56 3.13
N PHE A 310 21.79 11.35 3.88
CA PHE A 310 22.30 12.37 4.80
C PHE A 310 22.81 13.62 4.07
N GLY A 311 23.52 13.45 2.94
CA GLY A 311 24.01 14.56 2.13
C GLY A 311 22.88 15.41 1.54
N THR A 312 21.83 14.78 1.01
CA THR A 312 20.66 15.49 0.47
C THR A 312 19.82 16.12 1.56
N PHE A 313 19.67 15.45 2.69
CA PHE A 313 18.98 16.03 3.85
C PHE A 313 19.71 17.27 4.38
N PHE A 314 21.04 17.25 4.38
CA PHE A 314 21.86 18.41 4.70
C PHE A 314 21.68 19.56 3.69
N LEU A 315 21.54 19.27 2.40
CA LEU A 315 21.19 20.29 1.40
C LEU A 315 19.83 20.94 1.67
N LEU A 316 18.83 20.11 1.98
CA LEU A 316 17.48 20.58 2.34
C LEU A 316 17.52 21.46 3.58
N TYR A 317 18.31 21.06 4.58
CA TYR A 317 18.56 21.83 5.81
C TYR A 317 19.10 23.22 5.47
N VAL A 318 20.21 23.27 4.74
CA VAL A 318 20.91 24.51 4.39
C VAL A 318 20.01 25.45 3.57
N ASN A 319 19.28 24.90 2.59
CA ASN A 319 18.37 25.69 1.76
C ASN A 319 17.21 26.27 2.59
N THR A 320 16.66 25.50 3.52
CA THR A 320 15.57 25.94 4.39
C THR A 320 16.01 27.06 5.34
N GLU A 321 17.15 26.89 6.00
CA GLU A 321 17.72 27.89 6.93
C GLU A 321 18.11 29.18 6.22
N THR A 322 18.75 29.08 5.05
CA THR A 322 19.32 30.24 4.38
C THR A 322 18.27 31.07 3.64
N TYR A 323 17.25 30.42 3.07
CA TYR A 323 16.32 31.08 2.12
C TYR A 323 14.85 31.07 2.55
N ILE A 324 14.39 30.11 3.35
CA ILE A 324 12.97 29.99 3.73
C ILE A 324 12.71 30.64 5.08
N ILE A 325 13.47 30.24 6.11
CA ILE A 325 13.28 30.71 7.49
C ILE A 325 13.35 32.25 7.62
N PRO A 326 14.30 32.96 6.98
CA PRO A 326 14.39 34.42 7.11
C PRO A 326 13.21 35.18 6.50
N VAL A 327 12.45 34.56 5.59
CA VAL A 327 11.29 35.18 4.91
C VAL A 327 9.99 34.98 5.70
N LEU A 328 9.89 33.92 6.53
CA LEU A 328 8.69 33.57 7.30
C LEU A 328 8.19 34.64 8.31
N PRO A 329 9.05 35.36 9.07
CA PRO A 329 8.60 36.26 10.14
C PRO A 329 8.43 37.73 9.74
N ASN A 330 8.72 38.13 8.50
CA ASN A 330 8.67 39.55 8.12
C ASN A 330 7.23 40.01 7.82
N VAL A 331 6.51 40.42 8.86
CA VAL A 331 5.15 41.02 8.81
C VAL A 331 5.06 42.22 7.84
N SER A 332 6.20 42.82 7.48
CA SER A 332 6.34 43.92 6.53
C SER A 332 6.42 43.51 5.06
N THR A 333 6.60 42.23 4.74
CA THR A 333 6.68 41.76 3.35
C THR A 333 5.29 41.54 2.77
N SER A 334 5.01 42.18 1.64
CA SER A 334 3.81 41.86 0.84
C SER A 334 3.80 40.37 0.49
N ILE A 335 2.62 39.74 0.56
CA ILE A 335 2.44 38.31 0.25
C ILE A 335 3.06 37.95 -1.11
N TYR A 336 2.91 38.83 -2.11
CA TYR A 336 3.47 38.62 -3.45
C TYR A 336 5.01 38.57 -3.43
N ASN A 337 5.66 39.44 -2.67
CA ASN A 337 7.12 39.44 -2.55
C ASN A 337 7.61 38.19 -1.83
N ALA A 338 6.93 37.78 -0.76
CA ALA A 338 7.24 36.55 -0.06
C ALA A 338 7.07 35.32 -0.97
N MET A 339 5.98 35.25 -1.74
CA MET A 339 5.75 34.16 -2.70
C MET A 339 6.86 34.06 -3.75
N VAL A 340 7.27 35.18 -4.36
CA VAL A 340 8.32 35.20 -5.37
C VAL A 340 9.68 34.79 -4.78
N GLN A 341 10.03 35.31 -3.60
CA GLN A 341 11.29 34.97 -2.94
C GLN A 341 11.36 33.49 -2.55
N MET A 342 10.23 32.89 -2.16
CA MET A 342 10.18 31.49 -1.73
C MET A 342 9.94 30.49 -2.86
N LEU A 343 9.57 30.93 -4.07
CA LEU A 343 9.23 30.05 -5.19
C LEU A 343 10.36 29.07 -5.53
N PHE A 344 11.57 29.58 -5.75
CA PHE A 344 12.73 28.76 -6.10
C PHE A 344 13.21 27.90 -4.92
N PRO A 345 13.36 28.43 -3.68
CA PRO A 345 13.68 27.62 -2.51
C PRO A 345 12.70 26.47 -2.25
N PHE A 346 11.38 26.69 -2.40
CA PHE A 346 10.38 25.63 -2.25
C PHE A 346 10.46 24.60 -3.38
N MET A 347 10.68 25.03 -4.62
CA MET A 347 10.89 24.11 -5.74
C MET A 347 12.11 23.22 -5.49
N MET A 348 13.22 23.79 -5.01
CA MET A 348 14.41 23.02 -4.64
C MET A 348 14.13 22.03 -3.52
N ASN A 349 13.48 22.46 -2.43
CA ASN A 349 13.09 21.55 -1.35
C ASN A 349 12.15 20.44 -1.83
N TYR A 350 11.21 20.74 -2.72
CA TYR A 350 10.31 19.74 -3.30
C TYR A 350 11.09 18.65 -4.05
N LEU A 351 12.05 19.02 -4.89
CA LEU A 351 12.92 18.07 -5.61
C LEU A 351 13.83 17.28 -4.67
N LEU A 352 14.41 17.93 -3.65
CA LEU A 352 15.26 17.27 -2.66
C LEU A 352 14.47 16.27 -1.80
N ILE A 353 13.26 16.62 -1.35
CA ILE A 353 12.37 15.71 -0.61
C ILE A 353 12.01 14.50 -1.47
N PHE A 354 11.67 14.72 -2.74
CA PHE A 354 11.40 13.64 -3.68
C PHE A 354 12.57 12.67 -3.80
N TYR A 355 13.78 13.19 -4.02
CA TYR A 355 14.98 12.38 -4.13
C TYR A 355 15.29 11.62 -2.81
N ILE A 356 15.15 12.28 -1.66
CA ILE A 356 15.34 11.65 -0.35
C ILE A 356 14.38 10.48 -0.17
N ILE A 357 13.09 10.68 -0.45
CA ILE A 357 12.07 9.65 -0.20
C ILE A 357 12.19 8.50 -1.20
N PHE A 358 12.08 8.79 -2.50
CA PHE A 358 11.91 7.73 -3.50
C PHE A 358 13.22 7.15 -3.99
N GLU A 359 14.27 7.97 -4.11
CA GLU A 359 15.56 7.51 -4.61
C GLU A 359 16.48 6.99 -3.51
N CYS A 360 16.41 7.53 -2.30
CA CYS A 360 17.26 7.09 -1.20
C CYS A 360 16.52 6.15 -0.25
N ILE A 361 15.52 6.63 0.48
CA ILE A 361 14.86 5.89 1.56
C ILE A 361 14.17 4.63 1.02
N CYS A 362 13.34 4.74 -0.02
CA CYS A 362 12.68 3.58 -0.61
C CYS A 362 13.69 2.54 -1.14
N ASN A 363 14.78 2.96 -1.77
CA ASN A 363 15.83 2.03 -2.23
C ASN A 363 16.61 1.39 -1.07
N VAL A 364 16.83 2.09 0.04
CA VAL A 364 17.42 1.53 1.28
C VAL A 364 16.52 0.42 1.82
N PHE A 365 15.22 0.68 2.00
CA PHE A 365 14.26 -0.33 2.46
C PHE A 365 14.11 -1.48 1.46
N ALA A 366 14.14 -1.19 0.16
CA ALA A 366 14.11 -2.21 -0.87
C ALA A 366 15.32 -3.15 -0.79
N GLU A 367 16.52 -2.59 -0.62
CA GLU A 367 17.75 -3.37 -0.50
C GLU A 367 17.74 -4.20 0.80
N LEU A 368 17.35 -3.62 1.94
CA LEU A 368 17.27 -4.31 3.23
C LEU A 368 16.27 -5.48 3.22
N THR A 369 15.16 -5.33 2.51
CA THR A 369 14.14 -6.39 2.35
C THR A 369 14.39 -7.27 1.13
N CYS A 370 15.48 -7.07 0.39
CA CYS A 370 15.72 -7.73 -0.90
C CYS A 370 14.55 -7.57 -1.88
N PHE A 371 13.79 -6.49 -1.83
CA PHE A 371 12.69 -6.21 -2.76
C PHE A 371 13.24 -5.75 -4.12
N ALA A 372 12.84 -6.45 -5.18
CA ALA A 372 13.39 -6.24 -6.52
C ALA A 372 12.62 -5.23 -7.37
N ASP A 373 11.39 -4.86 -7.03
CA ASP A 373 10.60 -3.90 -7.81
C ASP A 373 10.85 -2.46 -7.33
N ARG A 374 11.89 -1.82 -7.85
CA ARG A 374 12.33 -0.47 -7.43
C ARG A 374 11.73 0.65 -8.26
N ASN A 375 10.64 0.39 -8.99
CA ASN A 375 9.93 1.43 -9.73
C ASN A 375 8.94 2.18 -8.81
N PHE A 376 9.47 3.07 -7.98
CA PHE A 376 8.66 3.91 -7.08
C PHE A 376 8.06 5.15 -7.76
N TYR A 377 8.63 5.54 -8.90
CA TYR A 377 8.22 6.69 -9.70
C TYR A 377 8.67 6.48 -11.16
N ASP A 378 7.95 7.10 -12.09
CA ASP A 378 8.35 7.18 -13.50
C ASP A 378 8.80 8.61 -13.86
N ASP A 379 9.04 8.89 -15.14
CA ASP A 379 9.55 10.16 -15.67
C ASP A 379 8.50 11.31 -15.61
N TRP A 380 8.02 11.62 -14.40
CA TRP A 380 6.98 12.60 -14.13
C TRP A 380 7.35 14.01 -14.60
N TRP A 381 8.63 14.33 -14.71
CA TRP A 381 9.12 15.60 -15.26
C TRP A 381 8.84 15.78 -16.76
N ASN A 382 8.54 14.69 -17.48
CA ASN A 382 8.10 14.72 -18.88
C ASN A 382 6.57 14.77 -19.04
N SER A 383 5.82 14.83 -17.94
CA SER A 383 4.35 14.76 -17.99
C SER A 383 3.75 16.02 -18.62
N THR A 384 2.83 15.83 -19.56
CA THR A 384 2.15 16.94 -20.26
C THR A 384 0.77 17.27 -19.69
N THR A 385 0.23 16.38 -18.85
CA THR A 385 -1.07 16.53 -18.21
C THR A 385 -0.99 16.21 -16.72
N TRP A 386 -1.92 16.78 -15.94
CA TRP A 386 -1.97 16.54 -14.50
C TRP A 386 -2.26 15.08 -14.13
N ASP A 387 -3.10 14.41 -14.93
CA ASP A 387 -3.43 12.99 -14.77
C ASP A 387 -2.19 12.10 -14.99
N GLU A 388 -1.38 12.40 -16.02
CA GLU A 388 -0.11 11.71 -16.25
C GLU A 388 0.86 11.91 -15.07
N PHE A 389 1.04 13.16 -14.64
CA PHE A 389 1.90 13.50 -13.51
C PHE A 389 1.49 12.75 -12.23
N ALA A 390 0.19 12.74 -11.89
CA ALA A 390 -0.33 12.09 -10.69
C ALA A 390 -0.09 10.56 -10.67
N ARG A 391 -0.02 9.92 -11.83
CA ARG A 391 0.31 8.48 -11.95
C ARG A 391 1.80 8.20 -11.83
N LYS A 392 2.65 9.09 -12.32
CA LYS A 392 4.10 8.88 -12.42
C LYS A 392 4.88 9.32 -11.17
N TRP A 393 4.42 10.34 -10.44
CA TRP A 393 5.17 10.95 -9.33
C TRP A 393 5.35 10.03 -8.10
N ASN A 394 4.27 9.40 -7.63
CA ASN A 394 4.27 8.55 -6.42
C ASN A 394 3.50 7.27 -6.70
N LYS A 395 4.18 6.29 -7.28
CA LYS A 395 3.56 5.02 -7.68
C LYS A 395 3.04 4.20 -6.52
N PRO A 396 3.73 4.10 -5.35
CA PRO A 396 3.17 3.38 -4.20
C PRO A 396 1.76 3.87 -3.81
N VAL A 397 1.57 5.18 -3.70
CA VAL A 397 0.24 5.75 -3.38
C VAL A 397 -0.73 5.60 -4.54
N HIS A 398 -0.27 5.84 -5.78
CA HIS A 398 -1.11 5.65 -6.96
C HIS A 398 -1.63 4.20 -7.07
N HIS A 399 -0.77 3.20 -6.91
CA HIS A 399 -1.13 1.79 -6.92
C HIS A 399 -2.11 1.43 -5.80
N PHE A 400 -1.93 1.99 -4.60
CA PHE A 400 -2.87 1.81 -3.49
C PHE A 400 -4.26 2.37 -3.84
N LEU A 401 -4.32 3.64 -4.28
CA LEU A 401 -5.58 4.28 -4.66
C LEU A 401 -6.25 3.56 -5.83
N LEU A 402 -5.47 3.13 -6.83
CA LEU A 402 -5.98 2.38 -7.96
C LEU A 402 -6.64 1.07 -7.53
N ARG A 403 -5.97 0.28 -6.68
CA ARG A 403 -6.45 -1.03 -6.25
C ARG A 403 -7.61 -0.94 -5.26
N HIS A 404 -7.45 -0.18 -4.19
CA HIS A 404 -8.35 -0.25 -3.03
C HIS A 404 -9.44 0.81 -3.03
N VAL A 405 -9.30 1.86 -3.84
CA VAL A 405 -10.30 2.94 -3.92
C VAL A 405 -11.00 2.90 -5.27
N TYR A 406 -10.25 3.04 -6.36
CA TYR A 406 -10.82 3.13 -7.70
C TYR A 406 -11.47 1.82 -8.14
N GLN A 407 -10.76 0.69 -8.10
CA GLN A 407 -11.34 -0.59 -8.50
C GLN A 407 -12.46 -1.03 -7.55
N SER A 408 -12.27 -0.90 -6.24
CA SER A 408 -13.32 -1.21 -5.26
C SER A 408 -14.57 -0.35 -5.47
N SER A 409 -14.43 0.92 -5.85
CA SER A 409 -15.55 1.80 -6.25
C SER A 409 -16.33 1.27 -7.46
N ILE A 410 -15.62 0.77 -8.47
CA ILE A 410 -16.25 0.23 -9.69
C ILE A 410 -16.88 -1.14 -9.42
N GLU A 411 -16.19 -2.02 -8.70
CA GLU A 411 -16.59 -3.42 -8.57
C GLU A 411 -17.60 -3.67 -7.45
N SER A 412 -17.45 -2.99 -6.32
CA SER A 412 -18.32 -3.17 -5.16
C SER A 412 -19.50 -2.20 -5.19
N TYR A 413 -19.26 -0.94 -5.55
CA TYR A 413 -20.30 0.10 -5.59
C TYR A 413 -20.91 0.35 -6.98
N LYS A 414 -20.39 -0.32 -8.03
CA LYS A 414 -20.88 -0.20 -9.42
C LYS A 414 -20.91 1.25 -9.94
N LEU A 415 -19.98 2.08 -9.46
CA LEU A 415 -19.85 3.46 -9.90
C LEU A 415 -19.36 3.56 -11.35
N SER A 416 -19.75 4.63 -12.04
CA SER A 416 -19.22 4.94 -13.37
C SER A 416 -17.71 5.25 -13.28
N LYS A 417 -16.98 5.12 -14.39
CA LYS A 417 -15.54 5.46 -14.43
C LYS A 417 -15.29 6.90 -13.98
N ARG A 418 -16.17 7.83 -14.35
CA ARG A 418 -16.06 9.25 -13.98
C ARG A 418 -16.22 9.43 -12.48
N ASP A 419 -17.23 8.79 -11.89
CA ASP A 419 -17.52 8.95 -10.46
C ASP A 419 -16.48 8.24 -9.59
N ALA A 420 -15.94 7.09 -10.04
CA ALA A 420 -14.83 6.41 -9.39
C ALA A 420 -13.54 7.24 -9.41
N THR A 421 -13.23 7.91 -10.54
CA THR A 421 -12.11 8.85 -10.63
C THR A 421 -12.32 10.03 -9.68
N PHE A 422 -13.51 10.65 -9.70
CA PHE A 422 -13.84 11.75 -8.80
C PHE A 422 -13.69 11.35 -7.33
N MET A 423 -14.24 10.20 -6.92
CA MET A 423 -14.13 9.67 -5.56
C MET A 423 -12.66 9.47 -5.14
N THR A 424 -11.83 8.97 -6.05
CA THR A 424 -10.40 8.73 -5.79
C THR A 424 -9.65 10.06 -5.55
N PHE A 425 -9.89 11.07 -6.38
CA PHE A 425 -9.29 12.39 -6.21
C PHE A 425 -9.84 13.11 -4.98
N PHE A 426 -11.13 12.97 -4.69
CA PHE A 426 -11.77 13.56 -3.51
C PHE A 426 -11.22 12.97 -2.20
N LEU A 427 -11.07 11.65 -2.13
CA LEU A 427 -10.43 11.01 -0.96
C LEU A 427 -8.98 11.48 -0.81
N SER A 428 -8.24 11.55 -1.92
CA SER A 428 -6.86 12.06 -1.91
C SER A 428 -6.80 13.49 -1.38
N SER A 429 -7.67 14.40 -1.83
CA SER A 429 -7.67 15.79 -1.38
C SER A 429 -8.02 15.93 0.10
N LEU A 430 -8.96 15.13 0.62
CA LEU A 430 -9.27 15.09 2.07
C LEU A 430 -8.05 14.68 2.90
N ILE A 431 -7.28 13.69 2.45
CA ILE A 431 -6.07 13.25 3.14
C ILE A 431 -4.99 14.34 3.11
N HIS A 432 -4.80 15.02 1.97
CA HIS A 432 -3.85 16.14 1.88
C HIS A 432 -4.26 17.30 2.79
N GLU A 433 -5.54 17.66 2.81
CA GLU A 433 -6.06 18.71 3.70
C GLU A 433 -5.88 18.31 5.17
N LEU A 434 -6.12 17.04 5.53
CA LEU A 434 -5.86 16.54 6.89
C LEU A 434 -4.41 16.74 7.32
N VAL A 435 -3.45 16.41 6.46
CA VAL A 435 -2.01 16.64 6.73
C VAL A 435 -1.74 18.13 6.91
N MET A 436 -2.30 18.99 6.05
CA MET A 436 -2.13 20.44 6.14
C MET A 436 -2.74 21.02 7.41
N VAL A 437 -3.89 20.53 7.87
CA VAL A 437 -4.54 20.93 9.13
C VAL A 437 -3.65 20.59 10.32
N VAL A 438 -3.06 19.40 10.36
CA VAL A 438 -2.20 19.00 11.48
C VAL A 438 -0.90 19.79 11.50
N VAL A 439 -0.24 19.95 10.34
CA VAL A 439 1.03 20.69 10.22
C VAL A 439 0.85 22.17 10.54
N SER A 440 -0.23 22.80 10.05
CA SER A 440 -0.47 24.24 10.27
C SER A 440 -1.20 24.56 11.57
N LYS A 441 -1.78 23.55 12.24
CA LYS A 441 -2.71 23.69 13.37
C LYS A 441 -3.88 24.65 13.07
N LYS A 442 -4.23 24.82 11.79
CA LYS A 442 -5.31 25.70 11.32
C LYS A 442 -6.09 25.00 10.21
N ILE A 443 -7.41 25.17 10.22
CA ILE A 443 -8.25 24.78 9.09
C ILE A 443 -8.14 25.90 8.05
N ARG A 444 -7.49 25.61 6.92
CA ARG A 444 -7.37 26.53 5.79
C ARG A 444 -7.70 25.73 4.55
N MET A 445 -8.98 25.72 4.17
CA MET A 445 -9.51 25.12 2.93
C MET A 445 -8.85 25.74 1.69
N THR A 446 -7.58 25.45 1.48
CA THR A 446 -6.70 26.05 0.46
C THR A 446 -6.09 24.97 -0.42
N SER A 447 -6.13 23.70 0.00
CA SER A 447 -5.75 22.57 -0.84
C SER A 447 -6.94 22.13 -1.71
N ASN A 448 -6.96 22.60 -2.96
CA ASN A 448 -7.64 21.98 -4.10
C ASN A 448 -9.17 21.81 -4.14
N VAL A 449 -9.95 22.39 -3.23
CA VAL A 449 -11.43 22.42 -3.40
C VAL A 449 -11.91 23.61 -4.23
N ARG A 450 -11.14 24.72 -4.27
CA ARG A 450 -11.59 25.96 -4.93
C ARG A 450 -11.44 25.97 -6.46
N ASN A 451 -10.57 25.13 -7.02
CA ASN A 451 -10.36 25.03 -8.48
C ASN A 451 -11.19 23.92 -9.15
N PHE A 452 -12.10 23.27 -8.42
CA PHE A 452 -13.01 22.26 -8.96
C PHE A 452 -14.49 22.71 -8.96
N ILE A 453 -14.79 23.91 -8.44
CA ILE A 453 -16.15 24.47 -8.31
C ILE A 453 -16.33 25.77 -9.12
N LEU A 454 -15.31 26.16 -9.90
CA LEU A 454 -15.42 27.10 -11.01
C LEU A 454 -14.75 26.47 -12.22
#